data_AF-A0A535J2B8-F1
#
_entry.id   AF-A0A535J2B8-F1
#
_cell.length_a   1.000
_cell.length_b   1.000
_cell.length_c   1.000
_cell.angle_alpha   90.00
_cell.angle_beta   90.00
_cell.angle_gamma   90.00
#
_symmetry.space_group_name_H-M   'P 1'
#
loop_
_entity.id
_entity.type
_entity.pdbx_description
1 polymer ?
#
loop_
_entity_poly.entity_id
_entity_poly.type
_entity_poly.pdbx_seq_one_letter_code
_entity_poly.pdbx_strand_id
1 'polypeptide(L)' 'MIELGPNRYGKSGIRVLKVIRGPDRHQVRDLTVSFALEGDFEAAHVAGDNSAVIATD' A
#
# COMPACT_ATOMS: atom_id res chain seq x y z
N MET A 1 -15.24 -7.57 26.81
CA MET A 1 -14.19 -6.60 26.44
C MET A 1 -13.92 -6.81 24.96
N ILE A 2 -13.79 -5.73 24.18
CA ILE A 2 -13.44 -5.80 22.76
C ILE A 2 -12.01 -5.29 22.66
N GLU A 3 -11.16 -6.04 21.97
CA GLU A 3 -9.76 -5.68 21.76
C GLU A 3 -9.47 -5.59 20.26
N LEU A 4 -8.56 -4.69 19.89
CA LEU A 4 -8.09 -4.57 18.51
C LEU A 4 -7.15 -5.74 18.21
N GLY A 5 -7.53 -6.58 17.26
CA GLY A 5 -6.67 -7.66 16.76
C GLY A 5 -5.57 -7.15 15.82
N PRO A 6 -4.76 -8.07 15.27
CA PRO A 6 -3.79 -7.75 14.24
C PRO A 6 -4.46 -7.02 13.07
N ASN A 7 -3.90 -5.89 12.66
CA ASN A 7 -4.44 -5.05 11.61
C ASN A 7 -3.35 -4.63 10.62
N ARG A 8 -3.77 -4.41 9.38
CA ARG A 8 -2.94 -3.90 8.29
C ARG A 8 -3.82 -3.17 7.30
N TYR A 9 -3.28 -2.15 6.65
CA TYR A 9 -4.01 -1.40 5.62
C TYR A 9 -3.08 -1.02 4.46
N GLY A 10 -3.64 -0.73 3.29
CA GLY A 10 -2.88 -0.32 2.13
C GLY A 10 -3.75 -0.26 0.88
N LYS A 11 -3.11 -0.32 -0.30
CA LYS A 11 -3.79 -0.26 -1.59
C LYS A 11 -3.49 -1.51 -2.40
N SER A 12 -4.49 -1.97 -3.14
CA SER A 12 -4.43 -3.18 -3.95
C SER A 12 -4.91 -2.91 -5.37
N GLY A 13 -4.59 -3.82 -6.30
CA GLY A 13 -5.01 -3.70 -7.70
C GLY A 13 -4.32 -2.57 -8.46
N ILE A 14 -3.17 -2.10 -8.00
CA ILE A 14 -2.42 -1.02 -8.66
C ILE A 14 -1.75 -1.60 -9.90
N ARG A 15 -2.19 -1.19 -11.09
CA ARG A 15 -1.64 -1.65 -12.36
C ARG A 15 -0.51 -0.72 -12.80
N VAL A 16 0.70 -1.27 -12.92
CA VAL A 16 1.90 -0.51 -13.28
C VAL A 16 2.59 -1.15 -14.48
N LEU A 17 2.77 -0.36 -15.53
CA LEU A 17 3.57 -0.71 -16.70
C LEU A 17 4.85 0.13 -16.70
N LYS A 18 6.01 -0.53 -16.69
CA LYS A 18 7.32 0.11 -16.86
C LYS A 18 7.92 -0.29 -18.20
N VAL A 19 8.12 0.69 -19.07
CA VAL A 19 8.94 0.55 -20.27
C VAL A 19 10.38 0.93 -19.93
N ILE A 20 11.31 0.01 -20.17
CA ILE A 20 12.75 0.21 -20.04
C ILE A 20 13.29 0.37 -21.46
N ARG A 21 13.70 1.59 -21.81
CA ARG A 21 14.15 1.92 -23.18
C ARG A 21 15.65 1.66 -23.32
N GLY A 22 16.03 0.83 -24.29
CA GLY A 22 17.40 0.61 -24.72
C GLY A 22 17.58 0.99 -26.20
N PRO A 23 18.84 1.02 -26.69
CA PRO A 23 19.16 1.53 -28.03
C PRO A 23 18.57 0.68 -29.17
N ASP A 24 18.59 -0.66 -29.04
CA ASP A 24 18.12 -1.56 -30.10
C ASP A 24 16.71 -2.13 -29.84
N ARG A 25 16.37 -2.35 -28.56
CA ARG A 25 15.02 -2.77 -28.16
C ARG A 25 14.61 -2.21 -26.82
N HIS A 26 13.31 -2.00 -26.66
CA HIS A 26 12.70 -1.72 -25.36
C HIS A 26 12.33 -3.04 -24.64
N GLN A 27 12.30 -2.99 -23.32
CA GLN A 27 11.76 -4.05 -22.47
C GLN A 27 10.54 -3.53 -21.72
N VAL A 28 9.60 -4.42 -21.41
CA VAL A 28 8.37 -4.08 -20.68
C VAL A 28 8.29 -4.93 -19.42
N ARG A 29 7.93 -4.29 -18.31
CA ARG A 29 7.49 -4.95 -17.08
C ARG A 29 6.06 -4.52 -16.80
N ASP A 30 5.16 -5.48 -16.71
CA ASP A 30 3.74 -5.27 -16.37
C ASP A 30 3.46 -5.98 -15.04
N LEU A 31 2.99 -5.23 -14.05
CA LEU A 31 2.76 -5.71 -12.70
C LEU A 31 1.39 -5.26 -12.20
N THR A 32 0.71 -6.15 -11.50
CA THR A 32 -0.39 -5.79 -10.60
C THR A 32 0.14 -5.86 -9.17
N VAL A 33 0.19 -4.71 -8.51
CA VAL A 33 0.83 -4.54 -7.19
C VAL A 33 -0.24 -4.38 -6.12
N SER A 34 0.01 -4.98 -4.96
CA SER A 34 -0.69 -4.70 -3.71
C SER A 34 0.33 -4.50 -2.61
N PHE A 35 0.07 -3.60 -1.68
CA PHE A 35 0.90 -3.39 -0.50
C PHE A 35 0.03 -3.22 0.74
N ALA A 36 0.62 -3.49 1.90
CA ALA A 36 0.03 -3.23 3.20
C ALA A 36 1.11 -2.77 4.18
N LEU A 37 0.71 -1.90 5.11
CA LEU A 37 1.51 -1.41 6.22
C LEU A 37 1.01 -2.05 7.52
N GLU A 38 1.95 -2.39 8.39
CA GLU A 38 1.72 -2.90 9.74
C GLU A 38 2.44 -1.97 10.72
N GLY A 39 1.83 -1.67 11.85
CA GLY A 39 2.33 -0.67 12.79
C GLY A 39 1.34 -0.36 13.92
N ASP A 40 1.64 0.68 14.70
CA ASP A 40 0.74 1.19 15.73
C ASP A 40 -0.35 2.06 15.10
N PHE A 41 -1.54 1.49 14.94
CA PHE A 41 -2.72 2.13 14.38
C PHE A 41 -3.93 2.09 15.33
N GLU A 42 -3.71 1.88 16.64
CA GLU A 42 -4.80 1.80 17.61
C GLU A 42 -5.60 3.11 17.66
N ALA A 43 -4.90 4.25 17.70
CA ALA A 43 -5.53 5.58 17.74
C ALA A 43 -6.44 5.84 16.52
N ALA A 44 -6.07 5.32 15.34
CA ALA A 44 -6.89 5.44 14.14
C ALA A 44 -8.20 4.64 14.25
N HIS A 45 -8.15 3.43 14.84
CA HIS A 45 -9.33 2.56 14.97
C HIS A 45 -10.26 2.97 16.12
N VAL A 46 -9.70 3.43 17.23
CA VAL A 46 -10.45 3.71 18.47
C VAL A 46 -10.90 5.17 18.57
N ALA A 47 -10.08 6.11 18.08
CA ALA A 47 -10.32 7.55 18.22
C ALA A 47 -10.42 8.30 16.88
N GLY A 48 -10.13 7.64 15.76
CA GLY A 48 -10.10 8.29 14.45
C GLY A 48 -8.93 9.26 14.25
N ASP A 49 -7.89 9.17 15.09
CA ASP A 49 -6.67 9.95 14.90
C ASP A 49 -5.82 9.32 13.80
N ASN A 50 -5.76 9.99 12.65
CA ASN A 50 -5.02 9.55 11.48
C ASN A 50 -3.59 10.10 11.40
N SER A 51 -3.06 10.69 12.48
CA SER A 51 -1.70 11.24 12.52
C SER A 51 -0.60 10.22 12.14
N ALA A 52 -0.79 8.94 12.48
CA ALA A 52 0.09 7.83 12.10
C ALA A 52 -0.31 7.15 10.78
N VAL A 53 -1.42 7.54 10.15
CA VAL A 53 -1.96 6.89 8.94
C VAL A 53 -1.46 7.59 7.69
N ILE A 54 -0.50 6.97 7.01
CA ILE A 54 -0.09 7.36 5.66
C ILE A 54 -1.25 7.07 4.70
N ALA A 55 -1.70 8.08 3.96
CA ALA A 55 -2.77 7.91 2.98
C ALA A 55 -2.39 6.85 1.93
N THR A 56 -3.39 6.09 1.46
CA THR A 56 -3.19 5.07 0.44
C THR A 56 -2.96 5.64 -0.97
N ASP A 57 -3.19 6.94 -1.17
CA ASP A 57 -3.18 7.55 -2.50
C ASP A 57 -1.79 7.65 -3.13
#